data_AF-A0A535DG78-F1
#
_entry.id   AF-A0A535DG78-F1
#
_cell.length_a   1.000
_cell.length_b   1.000
_cell.length_c   1.000
_cell.angle_alpha   90.00
_cell.angle_beta   90.00
_cell.angle_gamma   90.00
#
_symmetry.space_group_name_H-M   'P 1'
#
loop_
_entity.id
_entity.type
_entity.pdbx_description
1 polymer ?
#
loop_
_entity_poly.entity_id
_entity_poly.type
_entity_poly.pdbx_seq_one_letter_code
_entity_poly.pdbx_strand_id
1 'polypeptide(L)'
;EEAPGTRNRDGYVLRPDGSEARRVFRVARGAIDLVMRWLPDGKRVVVQSDASGTQRAGILTLESGEVRWFGDGTRDEHAEELSPSGRQLLVSRLVDAAQELVSYDIATGRERVARIPPGVIGLADWVDEDRIAYSHNTSATRVGLFLHDLASGKMEALVAPEYGAIDPDRFVEGQHIWYPSTDGTQIPALLYAPRDVARGERRPAMVQAHGGPTGQWTRTFDQFAQALVDRGFFVIQPNVRGSTGYGVPHRDAALKDWGGIDLEDIEGAVRYLRSLPHVDGERIGIMGGSYGGFMSFIAATKKAHLWKAAVPSYGVTDLHAMWAESKQHFRHFLRTQMGDPEADRALWRDRSAVEFADQVTAKLLILHGTNDPRCPVSQSRLFVDRLRELGRREGEDFTYVEWDDEGHGSVDIQAKIRRFSLVLDWLQDTLAA
;
A
#
# COMPACT_ATOMS: atom_id res chain seq x y z
N GLU A 1 13.72 -26.78 -13.42
CA GLU A 1 13.92 -25.49 -14.09
C GLU A 1 12.74 -24.58 -13.79
N GLU A 2 13.00 -23.34 -13.39
CA GLU A 2 11.95 -22.33 -13.20
C GLU A 2 11.42 -21.87 -14.57
N ALA A 3 10.13 -21.57 -14.65
CA ALA A 3 9.51 -21.15 -15.90
C ALA A 3 10.11 -19.80 -16.39
N PRO A 4 10.39 -19.63 -17.70
CA PRO A 4 10.89 -18.37 -18.25
C PRO A 4 9.82 -17.28 -18.16
N GLY A 5 9.93 -16.44 -17.13
CA GLY A 5 9.04 -15.32 -16.81
C GLY A 5 8.37 -15.50 -15.46
N THR A 6 8.92 -14.89 -14.40
CA THR A 6 8.43 -15.06 -13.02
C THR A 6 7.13 -14.32 -12.72
N ARG A 7 6.68 -13.49 -13.65
CA ARG A 7 5.55 -12.59 -13.44
C ARG A 7 4.21 -13.09 -13.99
N ASN A 8 4.28 -13.96 -14.99
CA ASN A 8 3.11 -14.33 -15.76
C ASN A 8 2.13 -15.15 -14.91
N ARG A 9 0.88 -14.70 -14.81
CA ARG A 9 -0.23 -15.52 -14.31
C ARG A 9 -1.18 -15.82 -15.45
N ASP A 10 -1.59 -17.08 -15.56
CA ASP A 10 -2.54 -17.53 -16.57
C ASP A 10 -3.75 -18.18 -15.89
N GLY A 11 -4.91 -18.09 -16.54
CA GLY A 11 -6.12 -18.78 -16.11
C GLY A 11 -6.21 -20.19 -16.67
N TYR A 12 -6.44 -21.16 -15.78
CA TYR A 12 -6.67 -22.55 -16.11
C TYR A 12 -8.06 -22.99 -15.64
N VAL A 13 -8.65 -23.94 -16.36
CA VAL A 13 -9.81 -24.72 -15.92
C VAL A 13 -9.39 -26.18 -15.88
N LEU A 14 -9.82 -26.89 -14.85
CA LEU A 14 -9.55 -28.30 -14.63
C LEU A 14 -10.81 -28.97 -14.07
N ARG A 15 -10.88 -30.29 -14.15
CA ARG A 15 -11.90 -31.05 -13.43
C ARG A 15 -11.64 -30.99 -11.91
N PRO A 16 -12.68 -31.16 -11.08
CA PRO A 16 -12.52 -31.14 -9.61
C PRO A 16 -11.52 -32.19 -9.07
N ASP A 17 -11.29 -33.28 -9.81
CA ASP A 17 -10.33 -34.33 -9.47
C ASP A 17 -8.87 -33.98 -9.84
N GLY A 18 -8.61 -32.78 -10.36
CA GLY A 18 -7.27 -32.35 -10.79
C GLY A 18 -6.96 -32.66 -12.26
N SER A 19 -7.79 -33.45 -12.94
CA SER A 19 -7.53 -33.88 -14.31
C SER A 19 -7.91 -32.81 -15.34
N GLU A 20 -7.41 -33.00 -16.57
CA GLU A 20 -7.75 -32.16 -17.74
C GLU A 20 -7.52 -30.65 -17.55
N ALA A 21 -6.45 -30.30 -16.84
CA ALA A 21 -6.02 -28.90 -16.73
C ALA A 21 -5.74 -28.32 -18.13
N ARG A 22 -6.55 -27.35 -18.53
CA ARG A 22 -6.39 -26.59 -19.78
C ARG A 22 -6.23 -25.11 -19.47
N ARG A 23 -5.27 -24.45 -20.13
CA ARG A 23 -5.19 -22.99 -20.08
C ARG A 23 -6.34 -22.41 -20.88
N VAL A 24 -7.16 -21.60 -20.26
CA VAL A 24 -8.33 -20.96 -20.90
C VAL A 24 -8.16 -19.47 -21.08
N PHE A 25 -7.23 -18.86 -20.35
CA PHE A 25 -7.11 -17.41 -20.33
C PHE A 25 -5.65 -16.96 -20.21
N ARG A 26 -5.21 -16.21 -21.21
CA ARG A 26 -3.96 -15.46 -21.26
C ARG A 26 -4.12 -14.36 -22.30
N VAL A 27 -3.94 -13.12 -21.90
CA VAL A 27 -4.03 -11.96 -22.80
C VAL A 27 -2.66 -11.62 -23.36
N ALA A 28 -1.65 -11.48 -22.49
CA ALA A 28 -0.29 -11.14 -22.89
C ALA A 28 0.75 -11.73 -21.94
N ARG A 29 1.97 -11.94 -22.44
CA ARG A 29 3.09 -12.38 -21.59
C ARG A 29 3.42 -11.28 -20.58
N GLY A 30 3.52 -11.66 -19.31
CA GLY A 30 3.89 -10.74 -18.22
C GLY A 30 2.70 -10.01 -17.60
N ALA A 31 1.49 -10.24 -18.13
CA ALA A 31 0.26 -9.81 -17.51
C ALA A 31 -0.12 -10.70 -16.32
N ILE A 32 -0.95 -10.15 -15.45
CA ILE A 32 -1.63 -10.85 -14.38
C ILE A 32 -3.03 -11.20 -14.90
N ASP A 33 -3.16 -12.37 -15.52
CA ASP A 33 -4.42 -12.86 -16.06
C ASP A 33 -5.08 -13.83 -15.07
N LEU A 34 -6.27 -13.47 -14.57
CA LEU A 34 -6.99 -14.23 -13.56
C LEU A 34 -8.36 -14.70 -14.08
N VAL A 35 -8.69 -15.94 -13.77
CA VAL A 35 -10.06 -16.48 -13.87
C VAL A 35 -10.63 -16.49 -12.47
N MET A 36 -11.77 -15.83 -12.27
CA MET A 36 -12.32 -15.57 -10.95
C MET A 36 -13.45 -16.54 -10.60
N ARG A 37 -14.54 -16.50 -11.38
CA ARG A 37 -15.81 -17.19 -11.06
C ARG A 37 -16.54 -17.64 -12.31
N TRP A 38 -17.31 -18.72 -12.20
CA TRP A 38 -18.24 -19.19 -13.22
C TRP A 38 -19.53 -18.40 -13.25
N LEU A 39 -20.02 -18.10 -14.46
CA LEU A 39 -21.41 -17.69 -14.63
C LEU A 39 -22.33 -18.90 -14.45
N PRO A 40 -23.61 -18.71 -14.08
CA PRO A 40 -24.56 -19.81 -13.86
C PRO A 40 -24.77 -20.74 -15.06
N ASP A 41 -24.44 -20.30 -16.28
CA ASP A 41 -24.56 -21.10 -17.49
C ASP A 41 -23.46 -22.17 -17.67
N GLY A 42 -22.40 -22.15 -16.85
CA GLY A 42 -21.29 -23.09 -16.93
C GLY A 42 -20.46 -23.00 -18.22
N LYS A 43 -20.66 -21.97 -19.03
CA LYS A 43 -19.96 -21.75 -20.32
C LYS A 43 -19.10 -20.50 -20.31
N ARG A 44 -19.39 -19.55 -19.42
CA ARG A 44 -18.68 -18.28 -19.29
C ARG A 44 -18.06 -18.14 -17.90
N VAL A 45 -16.97 -17.40 -17.83
CA VAL A 45 -16.27 -17.09 -16.57
C VAL A 45 -15.94 -15.60 -16.49
N VAL A 46 -15.99 -15.05 -15.28
CA VAL A 46 -15.45 -13.72 -14.95
C VAL A 46 -13.93 -13.81 -14.99
N VAL A 47 -13.30 -12.89 -15.70
CA VAL A 47 -11.85 -12.77 -15.82
C VAL A 47 -11.38 -11.36 -15.47
N GLN A 48 -10.12 -11.24 -15.09
CA GLN A 48 -9.44 -9.96 -14.96
C GLN A 48 -8.06 -10.00 -15.62
N SER A 49 -7.61 -8.88 -16.18
CA SER A 49 -6.27 -8.73 -16.75
C SER A 49 -5.77 -7.31 -16.61
N ASP A 50 -4.47 -7.15 -16.39
CA ASP A 50 -3.77 -5.86 -16.46
C ASP A 50 -3.03 -5.64 -17.79
N ALA A 51 -3.21 -6.51 -18.78
CA ALA A 51 -2.47 -6.49 -20.04
C ALA A 51 -2.64 -5.19 -20.85
N SER A 52 -3.71 -4.43 -20.62
CA SER A 52 -3.93 -3.13 -21.27
C SER A 52 -3.18 -1.96 -20.62
N GLY A 53 -2.44 -2.21 -19.54
CA GLY A 53 -1.77 -1.17 -18.76
C GLY A 53 -2.57 -0.69 -17.53
N THR A 54 -3.78 -1.21 -17.35
CA THR A 54 -4.71 -0.98 -16.23
C THR A 54 -5.44 -2.29 -15.94
N GLN A 55 -5.82 -2.53 -14.69
CA GLN A 55 -6.62 -3.69 -14.32
C GLN A 55 -8.01 -3.56 -14.94
N ARG A 56 -8.46 -4.61 -15.65
CA ARG A 56 -9.79 -4.67 -16.26
C ARG A 56 -10.53 -5.92 -15.86
N ALA A 57 -11.85 -5.80 -15.73
CA ALA A 57 -12.77 -6.92 -15.57
C ALA A 57 -13.48 -7.26 -16.88
N GLY A 58 -13.74 -8.54 -17.11
CA GLY A 58 -14.46 -9.00 -18.30
C GLY A 58 -15.11 -10.36 -18.13
N ILE A 59 -15.91 -10.76 -19.13
CA ILE A 59 -16.49 -12.11 -19.24
C ILE A 59 -15.84 -12.84 -20.40
N LEU A 60 -15.19 -13.97 -20.11
CA LEU A 60 -14.65 -14.91 -21.09
C LEU A 60 -15.71 -15.96 -21.46
N THR A 61 -15.93 -16.15 -22.76
CA THR A 61 -16.71 -17.28 -23.29
C THR A 61 -15.78 -18.43 -23.64
N LEU A 62 -15.88 -19.54 -22.91
CA LEU A 62 -14.86 -20.62 -22.94
C LEU A 62 -14.78 -21.38 -24.27
N GLU A 63 -15.87 -21.44 -25.02
CA GLU A 63 -15.93 -22.12 -26.32
C GLU A 63 -15.19 -21.33 -27.39
N SER A 64 -15.47 -20.03 -27.50
CA SER A 64 -14.86 -19.13 -28.49
C SER A 64 -13.50 -18.57 -28.07
N GLY A 65 -13.22 -18.49 -26.78
CA GLY A 65 -12.06 -17.75 -26.24
C GLY A 65 -12.22 -16.22 -26.22
N GLU A 66 -13.33 -15.69 -26.72
CA GLU A 66 -13.62 -14.26 -26.74
C GLU A 66 -13.90 -13.70 -25.34
N VAL A 67 -13.39 -12.48 -25.09
CA VAL A 67 -13.59 -11.75 -23.85
C VAL A 67 -14.35 -10.47 -24.13
N ARG A 68 -15.45 -10.27 -23.41
CA ARG A 68 -16.10 -8.97 -23.30
C ARG A 68 -15.52 -8.21 -22.11
N TRP A 69 -14.74 -7.18 -22.40
CA TRP A 69 -14.22 -6.27 -21.38
C TRP A 69 -15.25 -5.20 -21.00
N PHE A 70 -15.27 -4.81 -19.73
CA PHE A 70 -16.04 -3.68 -19.23
C PHE A 70 -15.13 -2.46 -18.95
N GLY A 71 -15.77 -1.32 -18.69
CA GLY A 71 -15.11 -0.04 -18.50
C GLY A 71 -14.43 0.51 -19.76
N ASP A 72 -13.97 1.75 -19.67
CA ASP A 72 -13.21 2.42 -20.73
C ASP A 72 -11.71 2.03 -20.73
N GLY A 73 -11.25 1.31 -19.70
CA GLY A 73 -9.86 0.87 -19.55
C GLY A 73 -8.90 1.98 -19.08
N THR A 74 -9.41 3.14 -18.64
CA THR A 74 -8.59 4.26 -18.17
C THR A 74 -8.27 4.20 -16.69
N ARG A 75 -9.00 3.38 -15.92
CA ARG A 75 -8.87 3.21 -14.47
C ARG A 75 -8.81 1.73 -14.12
N ASP A 76 -8.13 1.43 -13.02
CA ASP A 76 -8.07 0.08 -12.48
C ASP A 76 -9.45 -0.34 -11.95
N GLU A 77 -10.00 -1.40 -12.53
CA GLU A 77 -11.24 -2.04 -12.10
C GLU A 77 -11.00 -3.50 -11.71
N HIS A 78 -11.44 -3.87 -10.50
CA HIS A 78 -11.36 -5.22 -9.98
C HIS A 78 -12.77 -5.81 -9.92
N ALA A 79 -12.97 -6.96 -10.55
CA ALA A 79 -14.20 -7.73 -10.41
C ALA A 79 -14.37 -8.23 -8.97
N GLU A 80 -15.53 -7.96 -8.38
CA GLU A 80 -15.89 -8.36 -7.03
C GLU A 80 -16.79 -9.62 -7.09
N GLU A 81 -18.03 -9.47 -7.56
CA GLU A 81 -19.03 -10.53 -7.44
C GLU A 81 -20.13 -10.47 -8.51
N LEU A 82 -20.77 -11.60 -8.81
CA LEU A 82 -21.93 -11.67 -9.70
C LEU A 82 -23.22 -11.48 -8.91
N SER A 83 -24.20 -10.78 -9.49
CA SER A 83 -25.58 -10.80 -8.96
C SER A 83 -26.10 -12.24 -8.89
N PRO A 84 -27.07 -12.57 -8.02
CA PRO A 84 -27.61 -13.94 -7.89
C PRO A 84 -28.06 -14.58 -9.21
N SER A 85 -28.66 -13.80 -10.10
CA SER A 85 -29.08 -14.24 -11.45
C SER A 85 -27.94 -14.39 -12.46
N GLY A 86 -26.73 -13.92 -12.13
CA GLY A 86 -25.59 -13.83 -13.02
C GLY A 86 -25.76 -12.81 -14.15
N ARG A 87 -26.69 -11.85 -14.02
CA ARG A 87 -26.93 -10.81 -15.04
C ARG A 87 -26.03 -9.60 -14.89
N GLN A 88 -25.61 -9.30 -13.66
CA GLN A 88 -24.79 -8.15 -13.34
C GLN A 88 -23.43 -8.59 -12.79
N LEU A 89 -22.38 -7.86 -13.17
CA LEU A 89 -21.05 -7.97 -12.58
C LEU A 89 -20.78 -6.74 -11.74
N LEU A 90 -20.49 -6.95 -10.46
CA LEU A 90 -20.03 -5.93 -9.55
C LEU A 90 -18.51 -5.78 -9.68
N VAL A 91 -18.03 -4.55 -9.76
CA VAL A 91 -16.61 -4.22 -9.78
C VAL A 91 -16.32 -3.06 -8.82
N SER A 92 -15.13 -3.03 -8.24
CA SER A 92 -14.57 -1.85 -7.60
C SER A 92 -13.67 -1.11 -8.59
N ARG A 93 -13.90 0.19 -8.75
CA ARG A 93 -13.11 1.09 -9.60
C ARG A 93 -12.30 2.03 -8.72
N LEU A 94 -10.99 2.09 -8.92
CA LEU A 94 -10.12 2.99 -8.17
C LEU A 94 -10.18 4.42 -8.75
N VAL A 95 -10.40 5.40 -7.88
CA VAL A 95 -10.48 6.83 -8.21
C VAL A 95 -9.86 7.65 -7.07
N ASP A 96 -8.78 8.38 -7.33
CA ASP A 96 -8.18 9.31 -6.36
C ASP A 96 -7.93 8.72 -4.96
N ALA A 97 -7.33 7.51 -4.95
CA ALA A 97 -7.08 6.71 -3.75
C ALA A 97 -8.36 6.28 -2.98
N ALA A 98 -9.54 6.42 -3.57
CA ALA A 98 -10.83 5.89 -3.14
C ALA A 98 -11.35 4.82 -4.12
N GLN A 99 -12.49 4.23 -3.79
CA GLN A 99 -13.20 3.26 -4.61
C GLN A 99 -14.62 3.71 -4.94
N GLU A 100 -15.01 3.52 -6.19
CA GLU A 100 -16.40 3.51 -6.63
C GLU A 100 -16.85 2.06 -6.80
N LEU A 101 -18.10 1.77 -6.44
CA LEU A 101 -18.71 0.49 -6.71
C LEU A 101 -19.56 0.59 -7.98
N VAL A 102 -19.28 -0.25 -8.96
CA VAL A 102 -19.92 -0.20 -10.29
C VAL A 102 -20.53 -1.55 -10.61
N SER A 103 -21.80 -1.54 -11.03
CA SER A 103 -22.46 -2.71 -11.58
C SER A 103 -22.53 -2.60 -13.10
N TYR A 104 -22.12 -3.65 -13.82
CA TYR A 104 -22.30 -3.79 -15.26
C TYR A 104 -23.36 -4.83 -15.58
N ASP A 105 -24.35 -4.48 -16.41
CA ASP A 105 -25.19 -5.47 -17.05
C ASP A 105 -24.37 -6.24 -18.10
N ILE A 106 -24.24 -7.56 -17.93
CA ILE A 106 -23.32 -8.38 -18.73
C ILE A 106 -23.74 -8.47 -20.20
N ALA A 107 -25.05 -8.40 -20.48
CA ALA A 107 -25.58 -8.55 -21.83
C ALA A 107 -25.43 -7.26 -22.66
N THR A 108 -25.63 -6.11 -22.03
CA THR A 108 -25.62 -4.79 -22.69
C THR A 108 -24.31 -4.04 -22.49
N GLY A 109 -23.55 -4.36 -21.44
CA GLY A 109 -22.35 -3.62 -21.02
C GLY A 109 -22.68 -2.30 -20.35
N ARG A 110 -23.96 -2.03 -20.06
CA ARG A 110 -24.39 -0.78 -19.43
C ARG A 110 -23.90 -0.73 -17.98
N GLU A 111 -23.23 0.36 -17.61
CA GLU A 111 -22.79 0.60 -16.23
C GLU A 111 -23.85 1.31 -15.37
N ARG A 112 -23.78 1.05 -14.07
CA ARG A 112 -24.46 1.80 -13.01
C ARG A 112 -23.48 1.96 -11.84
N VAL A 113 -23.12 3.21 -11.55
CA VAL A 113 -22.25 3.57 -10.41
C VAL A 113 -23.10 3.79 -9.17
N ALA A 114 -22.74 3.14 -8.06
CA ALA A 114 -23.35 3.34 -6.75
C ALA A 114 -22.98 4.71 -6.20
N ARG A 115 -23.96 5.46 -5.67
CA ARG A 115 -23.74 6.81 -5.13
C ARG A 115 -23.27 6.73 -3.68
N ILE A 116 -22.00 6.40 -3.50
CA ILE A 116 -21.34 6.26 -2.19
C ILE A 116 -20.31 7.41 -2.05
N PRO A 117 -20.21 8.08 -0.88
CA PRO A 117 -19.18 9.09 -0.67
C PRO A 117 -17.76 8.54 -0.93
N PRO A 118 -16.80 9.36 -1.38
CA PRO A 118 -15.43 8.90 -1.61
C PRO A 118 -14.78 8.30 -0.35
N GLY A 119 -14.35 7.06 -0.45
CA GLY A 119 -13.75 6.29 0.64
C GLY A 119 -13.27 4.94 0.13
N VAL A 120 -13.08 3.98 1.03
CA VAL A 120 -12.69 2.61 0.67
C VAL A 120 -13.88 1.68 0.93
N ILE A 121 -14.14 0.81 -0.04
CA ILE A 121 -15.23 -0.15 -0.04
C ILE A 121 -14.63 -1.55 0.09
N GLY A 122 -15.04 -2.30 1.10
CA GLY A 122 -14.63 -3.69 1.30
C GLY A 122 -15.83 -4.62 1.40
N LEU A 123 -15.59 -5.93 1.26
CA LEU A 123 -16.60 -6.98 1.46
C LEU A 123 -17.92 -6.69 0.72
N ALA A 124 -17.84 -6.15 -0.49
CA ALA A 124 -19.02 -5.80 -1.27
C ALA A 124 -19.65 -7.07 -1.87
N ASP A 125 -20.89 -7.35 -1.52
CA ASP A 125 -21.61 -8.53 -1.99
C ASP A 125 -23.11 -8.25 -2.18
N TRP A 126 -23.71 -8.96 -3.13
CA TRP A 126 -25.13 -8.85 -3.44
C TRP A 126 -25.96 -9.49 -2.33
N VAL A 127 -26.93 -8.74 -1.82
CA VAL A 127 -27.98 -9.28 -0.95
C VAL A 127 -29.13 -9.86 -1.80
N ASP A 128 -29.42 -9.20 -2.93
CA ASP A 128 -30.33 -9.64 -3.98
C ASP A 128 -29.97 -8.98 -5.32
N GLU A 129 -30.89 -8.84 -6.26
CA GLU A 129 -30.62 -8.27 -7.59
C GLU A 129 -30.40 -6.75 -7.61
N ASP A 130 -30.83 -6.04 -6.56
CA ASP A 130 -30.84 -4.58 -6.51
C ASP A 130 -30.12 -4.01 -5.28
N ARG A 131 -29.81 -4.84 -4.28
CA ARG A 131 -29.19 -4.40 -3.03
C ARG A 131 -27.83 -5.04 -2.80
N ILE A 132 -26.88 -4.22 -2.35
CA ILE A 132 -25.49 -4.61 -2.08
C ILE A 132 -25.15 -4.26 -0.63
N ALA A 133 -24.61 -5.23 0.11
CA ALA A 133 -23.99 -5.00 1.41
C ALA A 133 -22.49 -4.79 1.23
N TYR A 134 -21.91 -3.83 1.95
CA TYR A 134 -20.49 -3.50 1.84
C TYR A 134 -20.00 -2.81 3.12
N SER A 135 -18.73 -3.00 3.44
CA SER A 135 -18.05 -2.16 4.43
C SER A 135 -17.56 -0.88 3.76
N HIS A 136 -17.61 0.23 4.50
CA HIS A 136 -17.15 1.52 4.01
C HIS A 136 -16.47 2.31 5.13
N ASN A 137 -15.36 2.97 4.78
CA ASN A 137 -14.68 3.92 5.65
C ASN A 137 -14.14 5.09 4.79
N THR A 138 -13.79 6.20 5.45
CA THR A 138 -13.04 7.30 4.83
C THR A 138 -11.75 7.50 5.61
N SER A 139 -10.94 8.46 5.18
CA SER A 139 -9.74 8.82 5.91
C SER A 139 -10.06 9.40 7.31
N ALA A 140 -11.25 9.99 7.51
CA ALA A 140 -11.72 10.51 8.80
C ALA A 140 -12.84 9.69 9.46
N THR A 141 -13.50 8.79 8.72
CA THR A 141 -14.62 7.99 9.22
C THR A 141 -14.20 6.54 9.40
N ARG A 142 -14.43 5.96 10.58
CA ARG A 142 -14.15 4.54 10.83
C ARG A 142 -15.03 3.62 9.99
N VAL A 143 -14.64 2.35 9.90
CA VAL A 143 -15.40 1.35 9.15
C VAL A 143 -16.79 1.13 9.73
N GLY A 144 -17.78 1.16 8.85
CA GLY A 144 -19.14 0.68 9.11
C GLY A 144 -19.55 -0.35 8.05
N LEU A 145 -20.69 -1.02 8.28
CA LEU A 145 -21.34 -1.93 7.33
C LEU A 145 -22.64 -1.28 6.84
N PHE A 146 -22.81 -1.22 5.53
CA PHE A 146 -23.91 -0.52 4.89
C PHE A 146 -24.63 -1.42 3.89
N LEU A 147 -25.91 -1.14 3.68
CA LEU A 147 -26.73 -1.68 2.61
C LEU A 147 -27.04 -0.54 1.62
N HIS A 148 -26.74 -0.74 0.34
CA HIS A 148 -27.07 0.21 -0.72
C HIS A 148 -28.10 -0.40 -1.66
N ASP A 149 -29.19 0.33 -1.88
CA ASP A 149 -30.22 0.01 -2.86
C ASP A 149 -29.92 0.74 -4.18
N LEU A 150 -29.60 -0.01 -5.24
CA LEU A 150 -29.19 0.54 -6.54
C LEU A 150 -30.31 1.25 -7.29
N ALA A 151 -31.58 0.94 -7.01
CA ALA A 151 -32.72 1.52 -7.70
C ALA A 151 -33.04 2.92 -7.17
N SER A 152 -33.09 3.05 -5.85
CA SER A 152 -33.38 4.30 -5.14
C SER A 152 -32.13 5.13 -4.84
N GLY A 153 -30.96 4.51 -4.81
CA GLY A 153 -29.70 5.10 -4.34
C GLY A 153 -29.64 5.28 -2.82
N LYS A 154 -30.59 4.70 -2.06
CA LYS A 154 -30.64 4.82 -0.61
C LYS A 154 -29.52 3.98 0.02
N MET A 155 -28.83 4.58 0.99
CA MET A 155 -27.86 3.91 1.85
C MET A 155 -28.43 3.77 3.27
N GLU A 156 -28.31 2.59 3.84
CA GLU A 156 -28.69 2.28 5.22
C GLU A 156 -27.48 1.73 5.98
N ALA A 157 -27.22 2.25 7.17
CA ALA A 157 -26.18 1.69 8.05
C ALA A 157 -26.73 0.46 8.77
N LEU A 158 -26.18 -0.72 8.46
CA LEU A 158 -26.46 -1.97 9.17
C LEU A 158 -25.66 -2.03 10.47
N VAL A 159 -24.40 -1.57 10.41
CA VAL A 159 -23.53 -1.37 11.57
C VAL A 159 -22.86 -0.02 11.40
N ALA A 160 -23.19 0.93 12.28
CA ALA A 160 -22.59 2.26 12.25
C ALA A 160 -21.11 2.22 12.68
N PRO A 161 -20.27 3.13 12.19
CA PRO A 161 -18.90 3.29 12.68
C PRO A 161 -18.85 3.55 14.21
N GLU A 162 -17.94 2.86 14.91
CA GLU A 162 -17.77 2.99 16.36
C GLU A 162 -16.48 3.71 16.75
N TYR A 163 -16.61 4.73 17.61
CA TYR A 163 -15.53 5.61 18.03
C TYR A 163 -15.16 5.49 19.52
N GLY A 164 -15.91 4.70 20.28
CA GLY A 164 -15.75 4.64 21.74
C GLY A 164 -15.94 6.01 22.38
N ALA A 165 -14.95 6.47 23.14
CA ALA A 165 -14.97 7.78 23.82
C ALA A 165 -14.39 8.93 22.98
N ILE A 166 -13.94 8.68 21.74
CA ILE A 166 -13.34 9.70 20.88
C ILE A 166 -14.46 10.41 20.11
N ASP A 167 -14.45 11.74 20.15
CA ASP A 167 -15.31 12.56 19.30
C ASP A 167 -14.88 12.42 17.83
N PRO A 168 -15.75 11.92 16.93
CA PRO A 168 -15.41 11.75 15.51
C PRO A 168 -15.03 13.05 14.80
N ASP A 169 -15.48 14.21 15.29
CA ASP A 169 -15.16 15.50 14.66
C ASP A 169 -13.67 15.88 14.80
N ARG A 170 -12.92 15.17 15.67
CA ARG A 170 -11.47 15.32 15.78
C ARG A 170 -10.71 14.84 14.55
N PHE A 171 -11.21 13.80 13.86
CA PHE A 171 -10.51 13.23 12.72
C PHE A 171 -10.51 14.19 11.54
N VAL A 172 -9.42 14.22 10.78
CA VAL A 172 -9.30 15.09 9.60
C VAL A 172 -9.37 14.26 8.31
N GLU A 173 -9.94 14.84 7.26
CA GLU A 173 -9.91 14.19 5.94
C GLU A 173 -8.52 14.36 5.31
N GLY A 174 -7.93 13.25 4.90
CA GLY A 174 -6.76 13.16 4.05
C GLY A 174 -7.10 13.62 2.63
N GLN A 175 -6.48 14.71 2.21
CA GLN A 175 -6.68 15.29 0.88
C GLN A 175 -5.86 14.51 -0.13
N HIS A 176 -6.51 14.00 -1.19
CA HIS A 176 -5.78 13.47 -2.33
C HIS A 176 -5.15 14.63 -3.11
N ILE A 177 -3.83 14.60 -3.24
CA ILE A 177 -3.02 15.62 -3.90
C ILE A 177 -2.07 14.97 -4.89
N TRP A 178 -1.50 15.81 -5.77
CA TRP A 178 -0.41 15.43 -6.65
C TRP A 178 0.75 16.39 -6.45
N TYR A 179 1.96 15.87 -6.34
CA TYR A 179 3.18 16.66 -6.23
C TYR A 179 4.23 16.22 -7.28
N PRO A 180 5.09 17.11 -7.76
CA PRO A 180 6.15 16.73 -8.69
C PRO A 180 7.28 15.98 -7.97
N SER A 181 7.69 14.84 -8.52
CA SER A 181 8.94 14.16 -8.19
C SER A 181 10.16 14.99 -8.65
N THR A 182 11.37 14.51 -8.39
CA THR A 182 12.60 15.22 -8.77
C THR A 182 12.78 15.34 -10.30
N ASP A 183 12.17 14.44 -11.07
CA ASP A 183 12.12 14.46 -12.53
C ASP A 183 10.88 15.20 -13.11
N GLY A 184 10.02 15.75 -12.24
CA GLY A 184 8.78 16.43 -12.62
C GLY A 184 7.57 15.53 -12.84
N THR A 185 7.70 14.21 -12.70
CA THR A 185 6.56 13.27 -12.73
C THR A 185 5.60 13.57 -11.59
N GLN A 186 4.30 13.63 -11.86
CA GLN A 186 3.29 13.86 -10.82
C GLN A 186 3.07 12.57 -10.01
N ILE A 187 3.29 12.65 -8.70
CA ILE A 187 3.13 11.56 -7.75
C ILE A 187 1.89 11.80 -6.88
N PRO A 188 0.97 10.84 -6.79
CA PRO A 188 -0.23 10.95 -5.97
C PRO A 188 0.10 10.74 -4.50
N ALA A 189 -0.64 11.40 -3.60
CA ALA A 189 -0.51 11.22 -2.17
C ALA A 189 -1.78 11.58 -1.42
N LEU A 190 -1.88 11.13 -0.17
CA LEU A 190 -2.79 11.70 0.82
C LEU A 190 -2.03 12.68 1.71
N LEU A 191 -2.58 13.89 1.88
CA LEU A 191 -2.06 14.91 2.78
C LEU A 191 -3.05 15.16 3.91
N TYR A 192 -2.57 15.04 5.15
CA TYR A 192 -3.31 15.37 6.34
C TYR A 192 -2.67 16.59 6.99
N ALA A 193 -3.48 17.60 7.28
CA ALA A 193 -3.05 18.83 7.93
C ALA A 193 -3.70 18.94 9.32
N PRO A 194 -2.95 19.35 10.35
CA PRO A 194 -3.51 19.61 11.66
C PRO A 194 -4.50 20.77 11.61
N ARG A 195 -5.53 20.70 12.46
CA ARG A 195 -6.54 21.76 12.60
C ARG A 195 -5.94 22.95 13.34
N ASP A 196 -6.53 24.13 13.12
CA ASP A 196 -6.33 25.34 13.92
C ASP A 196 -4.87 25.82 14.08
N VAL A 197 -4.03 25.63 13.05
CA VAL A 197 -2.64 26.13 13.07
C VAL A 197 -2.64 27.66 12.98
N ALA A 198 -2.07 28.33 13.99
CA ALA A 198 -2.10 29.77 14.07
C ALA A 198 -1.23 30.43 12.98
N ARG A 199 -1.59 31.66 12.59
CA ARG A 199 -0.78 32.45 11.64
C ARG A 199 0.63 32.65 12.19
N GLY A 200 1.64 32.22 11.43
CA GLY A 200 3.05 32.32 11.80
C GLY A 200 3.58 31.12 12.59
N GLU A 201 2.71 30.21 13.04
CA GLU A 201 3.11 28.94 13.64
C GLU A 201 3.65 27.99 12.57
N ARG A 202 4.73 27.26 12.91
CA ARG A 202 5.27 26.17 12.10
C ARG A 202 5.25 24.86 12.87
N ARG A 203 4.93 23.77 12.18
CA ARG A 203 4.74 22.44 12.74
C ARG A 203 5.58 21.40 12.00
N PRO A 204 6.03 20.34 12.68
CA PRO A 204 6.79 19.26 12.05
C PRO A 204 5.93 18.50 11.03
N ALA A 205 6.61 17.76 10.16
CA ALA A 205 5.95 16.90 9.18
C ALA A 205 6.52 15.47 9.18
N MET A 206 5.66 14.51 8.83
CA MET A 206 6.02 13.10 8.68
C MET A 206 5.68 12.62 7.27
N VAL A 207 6.67 12.00 6.63
CA VAL A 207 6.46 11.17 5.43
C VAL A 207 6.19 9.74 5.88
N GLN A 208 5.06 9.17 5.47
CA GLN A 208 4.70 7.78 5.74
C GLN A 208 4.85 6.94 4.47
N ALA A 209 5.92 6.16 4.37
CA ALA A 209 6.10 5.19 3.28
C ALA A 209 5.25 3.95 3.56
N HIS A 210 4.42 3.53 2.58
CA HIS A 210 3.57 2.34 2.73
C HIS A 210 4.37 1.03 2.62
N GLY A 211 3.82 -0.04 3.18
CA GLY A 211 4.30 -1.42 2.93
C GLY A 211 4.00 -1.88 1.50
N GLY A 212 4.75 -2.85 0.99
CA GLY A 212 4.70 -3.19 -0.44
C GLY A 212 5.94 -3.94 -0.94
N PRO A 213 6.52 -3.56 -2.10
CA PRO A 213 6.40 -2.27 -2.78
C PRO A 213 5.10 -2.07 -3.55
N THR A 214 4.48 -3.16 -4.04
CA THR A 214 3.21 -3.11 -4.78
C THR A 214 2.00 -3.02 -3.83
N GLY A 215 1.93 -1.92 -3.10
CA GLY A 215 0.81 -1.51 -2.24
C GLY A 215 0.42 -0.06 -2.53
N GLN A 216 -0.46 0.52 -1.72
CA GLN A 216 -0.79 1.94 -1.82
C GLN A 216 -1.43 2.42 -0.50
N TRP A 217 -1.33 3.71 -0.24
CA TRP A 217 -2.25 4.43 0.62
C TRP A 217 -3.56 4.69 -0.13
N THR A 218 -4.66 4.37 0.54
CA THR A 218 -6.02 4.70 0.11
C THR A 218 -6.65 5.61 1.15
N ARG A 219 -7.79 6.22 0.84
CA ARG A 219 -8.61 7.01 1.76
C ARG A 219 -9.30 6.14 2.82
N THR A 220 -8.61 5.12 3.31
CA THR A 220 -8.99 4.31 4.46
C THR A 220 -8.63 5.05 5.74
N PHE A 221 -9.37 4.76 6.81
CA PHE A 221 -9.10 5.30 8.13
C PHE A 221 -7.75 4.82 8.66
N ASP A 222 -6.72 5.65 8.58
CA ASP A 222 -5.39 5.36 9.12
C ASP A 222 -5.25 5.95 10.54
N GLN A 223 -5.24 5.06 11.54
CA GLN A 223 -5.15 5.44 12.94
C GLN A 223 -3.85 6.19 13.26
N PHE A 224 -2.76 5.88 12.57
CA PHE A 224 -1.45 6.46 12.84
C PHE A 224 -1.34 7.87 12.29
N ALA A 225 -1.82 8.11 11.07
CA ALA A 225 -1.94 9.43 10.48
C ALA A 225 -2.86 10.32 11.32
N GLN A 226 -4.03 9.82 11.72
CA GLN A 226 -4.93 10.58 12.61
C GLN A 226 -4.26 10.94 13.94
N ALA A 227 -3.53 10.00 14.57
CA ALA A 227 -2.83 10.26 15.82
C ALA A 227 -1.68 11.27 15.67
N LEU A 228 -0.90 11.18 14.60
CA LEU A 228 0.15 12.16 14.29
C LEU A 228 -0.41 13.56 14.07
N VAL A 229 -1.51 13.65 13.31
CA VAL A 229 -2.16 14.94 13.03
C VAL A 229 -2.79 15.54 14.29
N ASP A 230 -3.36 14.72 15.17
CA ASP A 230 -3.84 15.16 16.48
C ASP A 230 -2.70 15.69 17.37
N ARG A 231 -1.48 15.14 17.24
CA ARG A 231 -0.24 15.68 17.84
C ARG A 231 0.35 16.86 17.07
N GLY A 232 -0.28 17.26 15.97
CA GLY A 232 0.06 18.46 15.23
C GLY A 232 1.08 18.30 14.14
N PHE A 233 1.32 17.08 13.68
CA PHE A 233 2.18 16.83 12.54
C PHE A 233 1.38 17.01 11.24
N PHE A 234 1.99 17.63 10.24
CA PHE A 234 1.57 17.38 8.87
C PHE A 234 1.96 15.95 8.48
N VAL A 235 1.09 15.22 7.80
CA VAL A 235 1.38 13.86 7.36
C VAL A 235 1.18 13.77 5.86
N ILE A 236 2.18 13.31 5.15
CA ILE A 236 2.07 12.95 3.72
C ILE A 236 2.28 11.45 3.55
N GLN A 237 1.35 10.84 2.83
CA GLN A 237 1.28 9.42 2.51
C GLN A 237 1.45 9.27 0.99
N PRO A 238 2.68 9.27 0.47
CA PRO A 238 2.93 9.21 -0.96
C PRO A 238 2.69 7.81 -1.53
N ASN A 239 2.06 7.76 -2.70
CA ASN A 239 1.93 6.59 -3.55
C ASN A 239 3.00 6.65 -4.64
N VAL A 240 4.25 6.44 -4.23
CA VAL A 240 5.46 6.49 -5.07
C VAL A 240 5.36 5.53 -6.26
N ARG A 241 6.18 5.73 -7.30
CA ARG A 241 6.34 4.74 -8.37
C ARG A 241 6.70 3.39 -7.76
N GLY A 242 6.00 2.33 -8.17
CA GLY A 242 5.93 1.06 -7.45
C GLY A 242 4.55 0.78 -6.83
N SER A 243 3.79 1.83 -6.48
CA SER A 243 2.45 1.69 -5.89
C SER A 243 1.40 1.17 -6.88
N THR A 244 0.32 0.59 -6.36
CA THR A 244 -0.85 0.18 -7.15
C THR A 244 -1.89 1.30 -7.28
N GLY A 245 -2.88 1.14 -8.16
CA GLY A 245 -4.01 2.06 -8.33
C GLY A 245 -3.82 3.19 -9.35
N TYR A 246 -2.64 3.27 -9.97
CA TYR A 246 -2.27 4.28 -10.96
C TYR A 246 -1.80 3.66 -12.28
N GLY A 247 -2.24 2.42 -12.55
CA GLY A 247 -1.87 1.66 -13.73
C GLY A 247 -0.55 0.91 -13.62
N VAL A 248 -0.36 -0.03 -14.54
CA VAL A 248 0.80 -0.91 -14.66
C VAL A 248 2.11 -0.15 -14.83
N PRO A 249 2.21 0.91 -15.67
CA PRO A 249 3.47 1.65 -15.81
C PRO A 249 3.95 2.28 -14.49
N HIS A 250 3.03 2.82 -13.67
CA HIS A 250 3.36 3.38 -12.36
C HIS A 250 3.79 2.29 -11.38
N ARG A 251 3.01 1.19 -11.30
CA ARG A 251 3.30 0.03 -10.44
C ARG A 251 4.65 -0.61 -10.75
N ASP A 252 5.03 -0.65 -12.02
CA ASP A 252 6.18 -1.43 -12.47
C ASP A 252 7.47 -0.62 -12.57
N ALA A 253 7.36 0.71 -12.45
CA ALA A 253 8.50 1.61 -12.57
C ALA A 253 9.62 1.32 -11.54
N ALA A 254 9.30 0.72 -10.39
CA ALA A 254 10.28 0.34 -9.37
C ALA A 254 10.88 -1.07 -9.55
N LEU A 255 10.51 -1.83 -10.59
CA LEU A 255 11.12 -3.13 -10.86
C LEU A 255 12.61 -2.97 -11.20
N LYS A 256 13.45 -3.73 -10.49
CA LYS A 256 14.92 -3.61 -10.46
C LYS A 256 15.43 -2.24 -10.01
N ASP A 257 14.62 -1.49 -9.27
CA ASP A 257 14.97 -0.12 -8.85
C ASP A 257 14.40 0.27 -7.47
N TRP A 258 14.28 -0.68 -6.54
CA TRP A 258 13.91 -0.36 -5.16
C TRP A 258 14.89 0.63 -4.52
N GLY A 259 14.38 1.68 -3.87
CA GLY A 259 15.23 2.72 -3.30
C GLY A 259 15.95 3.57 -4.36
N GLY A 260 15.43 3.58 -5.58
CA GLY A 260 15.88 4.38 -6.71
C GLY A 260 14.83 5.41 -7.05
N ILE A 261 14.03 5.15 -8.08
CA ILE A 261 13.02 6.09 -8.54
C ILE A 261 11.94 6.40 -7.50
N ASP A 262 11.61 5.42 -6.66
CA ASP A 262 10.67 5.58 -5.56
C ASP A 262 11.26 6.43 -4.40
N LEU A 263 12.57 6.37 -4.17
CA LEU A 263 13.27 7.26 -3.25
C LEU A 263 13.28 8.72 -3.76
N GLU A 264 13.40 8.92 -5.07
CA GLU A 264 13.26 10.24 -5.69
C GLU A 264 11.85 10.81 -5.50
N ASP A 265 10.83 9.96 -5.59
CA ASP A 265 9.44 10.35 -5.29
C ASP A 265 9.25 10.74 -3.83
N ILE A 266 9.95 10.07 -2.89
CA ILE A 266 9.99 10.47 -1.47
C ILE A 266 10.66 11.83 -1.29
N GLU A 267 11.76 12.12 -2.01
CA GLU A 267 12.38 13.47 -1.98
C GLU A 267 11.41 14.55 -2.51
N GLY A 268 10.66 14.23 -3.57
CA GLY A 268 9.58 15.10 -4.06
C GLY A 268 8.54 15.44 -2.99
N ALA A 269 8.14 14.46 -2.15
CA ALA A 269 7.22 14.69 -1.04
C ALA A 269 7.79 15.67 -0.02
N VAL A 270 9.09 15.57 0.31
CA VAL A 270 9.77 16.51 1.22
C VAL A 270 9.80 17.93 0.63
N ARG A 271 10.10 18.07 -0.68
CA ARG A 271 10.06 19.37 -1.37
C ARG A 271 8.66 19.97 -1.35
N TYR A 272 7.64 19.16 -1.58
CA TYR A 272 6.25 19.58 -1.50
C TYR A 272 5.87 20.05 -0.09
N LEU A 273 6.18 19.26 0.95
CA LEU A 273 5.96 19.65 2.35
C LEU A 273 6.62 20.99 2.69
N ARG A 274 7.87 21.20 2.28
CA ARG A 274 8.60 22.46 2.48
C ARG A 274 7.96 23.67 1.80
N SER A 275 7.16 23.44 0.76
CA SER A 275 6.42 24.51 0.07
C SER A 275 5.12 24.89 0.76
N LEU A 276 4.60 24.04 1.66
CA LEU A 276 3.33 24.29 2.33
C LEU A 276 3.48 25.37 3.41
N PRO A 277 2.43 26.21 3.60
CA PRO A 277 2.38 27.09 4.75
C PRO A 277 2.37 26.26 6.03
N HIS A 278 2.90 26.82 7.12
CA HIS A 278 2.93 26.21 8.44
C HIS A 278 3.73 24.92 8.60
N VAL A 279 4.35 24.38 7.55
CA VAL A 279 5.35 23.31 7.72
C VAL A 279 6.68 23.93 8.14
N ASP A 280 7.32 23.29 9.12
CA ASP A 280 8.73 23.49 9.43
C ASP A 280 9.58 22.55 8.58
N GLY A 281 10.27 23.11 7.59
CA GLY A 281 11.07 22.37 6.62
C GLY A 281 12.32 21.68 7.18
N GLU A 282 12.71 22.02 8.42
CA GLU A 282 13.87 21.46 9.13
C GLU A 282 13.46 20.34 10.10
N ARG A 283 12.16 20.18 10.34
CA ARG A 283 11.59 19.19 11.29
C ARG A 283 10.74 18.17 10.55
N ILE A 284 11.36 17.50 9.58
CA ILE A 284 10.74 16.45 8.77
C ILE A 284 11.31 15.09 9.17
N GLY A 285 10.41 14.13 9.43
CA GLY A 285 10.75 12.74 9.63
C GLY A 285 10.16 11.82 8.57
N ILE A 286 10.68 10.59 8.51
CA ILE A 286 10.14 9.50 7.70
C ILE A 286 9.82 8.29 8.58
N MET A 287 8.74 7.58 8.27
CA MET A 287 8.42 6.31 8.91
C MET A 287 7.76 5.34 7.94
N GLY A 288 7.82 4.06 8.28
CA GLY A 288 7.13 3.03 7.53
C GLY A 288 7.40 1.63 8.08
N GLY A 289 6.50 0.70 7.74
CA GLY A 289 6.63 -0.72 8.06
C GLY A 289 6.91 -1.55 6.81
N SER A 290 7.60 -2.68 6.95
CA SER A 290 7.86 -3.60 5.84
C SER A 290 8.66 -2.91 4.72
N TYR A 291 8.17 -2.86 3.48
CA TYR A 291 8.79 -2.04 2.42
C TYR A 291 8.91 -0.56 2.80
N GLY A 292 7.94 -0.01 3.54
CA GLY A 292 8.05 1.35 4.08
C GLY A 292 9.19 1.47 5.11
N GLY A 293 9.50 0.40 5.82
CA GLY A 293 10.65 0.31 6.72
C GLY A 293 11.97 0.24 5.94
N PHE A 294 12.02 -0.57 4.87
CA PHE A 294 13.13 -0.58 3.90
C PHE A 294 13.36 0.83 3.33
N MET A 295 12.30 1.49 2.84
CA MET A 295 12.38 2.85 2.30
C MET A 295 12.83 3.85 3.37
N SER A 296 12.37 3.71 4.62
CA SER A 296 12.81 4.56 5.73
C SER A 296 14.31 4.41 6.02
N PHE A 297 14.84 3.18 6.01
CA PHE A 297 16.28 2.93 6.14
C PHE A 297 17.07 3.50 4.95
N ILE A 298 16.62 3.25 3.72
CA ILE A 298 17.26 3.74 2.50
C ILE A 298 17.26 5.27 2.45
N ALA A 299 16.15 5.91 2.78
CA ALA A 299 16.05 7.37 2.79
C ALA A 299 16.97 7.98 3.86
N ALA A 300 17.02 7.39 5.06
CA ALA A 300 17.85 7.85 6.15
C ALA A 300 19.36 7.73 5.86
N THR A 301 19.77 6.81 4.97
CA THR A 301 21.18 6.65 4.57
C THR A 301 21.50 7.45 3.30
N LYS A 302 20.76 7.25 2.21
CA LYS A 302 21.07 7.82 0.89
C LYS A 302 20.61 9.27 0.70
N LYS A 303 19.62 9.72 1.48
CA LYS A 303 19.11 11.11 1.48
C LYS A 303 19.15 11.70 2.89
N ALA A 304 20.19 11.37 3.66
CA ALA A 304 20.31 11.68 5.08
C ALA A 304 20.02 13.15 5.45
N HIS A 305 20.45 14.09 4.60
CA HIS A 305 20.25 15.54 4.78
C HIS A 305 18.78 16.01 4.79
N LEU A 306 17.82 15.16 4.37
CA LEU A 306 16.40 15.50 4.38
C LEU A 306 15.72 15.25 5.73
N TRP A 307 16.33 14.44 6.60
CA TRP A 307 15.62 13.84 7.73
C TRP A 307 16.20 14.28 9.06
N LYS A 308 15.33 14.78 9.93
CA LYS A 308 15.65 14.99 11.34
C LYS A 308 15.48 13.69 12.14
N ALA A 309 14.50 12.88 11.77
CA ALA A 309 14.18 11.60 12.41
C ALA A 309 13.75 10.53 11.39
N ALA A 310 14.02 9.26 11.67
CA ALA A 310 13.44 8.15 10.91
C ALA A 310 12.99 7.01 11.83
N VAL A 311 11.82 6.42 11.52
CA VAL A 311 11.22 5.32 12.28
C VAL A 311 11.01 4.09 11.38
N PRO A 312 12.09 3.38 10.99
CA PRO A 312 11.98 2.15 10.22
C PRO A 312 11.46 0.99 11.09
N SER A 313 10.37 0.36 10.68
CA SER A 313 9.78 -0.80 11.37
C SER A 313 9.87 -2.06 10.51
N TYR A 314 10.49 -3.12 11.04
CA TYR A 314 10.58 -4.47 10.42
C TYR A 314 10.84 -4.44 8.89
N GLY A 315 11.79 -3.59 8.50
CA GLY A 315 12.19 -3.36 7.11
C GLY A 315 13.46 -4.11 6.75
N VAL A 316 13.59 -4.48 5.49
CA VAL A 316 14.81 -5.08 4.93
C VAL A 316 15.93 -4.03 4.94
N THR A 317 17.12 -4.42 5.36
CA THR A 317 18.33 -3.58 5.43
C THR A 317 19.46 -4.14 4.56
N ASP A 318 19.43 -5.45 4.28
CA ASP A 318 20.38 -6.17 3.45
C ASP A 318 19.65 -7.22 2.59
N LEU A 319 19.64 -7.01 1.27
CA LEU A 319 18.94 -7.89 0.34
C LEU A 319 19.58 -9.28 0.23
N HIS A 320 20.90 -9.40 0.35
CA HIS A 320 21.61 -10.68 0.26
C HIS A 320 21.34 -11.55 1.49
N ALA A 321 21.41 -10.99 2.69
CA ALA A 321 21.03 -11.63 3.94
C ALA A 321 19.55 -12.01 3.93
N MET A 322 18.68 -11.10 3.47
CA MET A 322 17.26 -11.37 3.31
C MET A 322 17.03 -12.57 2.40
N TRP A 323 17.71 -12.64 1.25
CA TRP A 323 17.63 -13.78 0.34
C TRP A 323 18.13 -15.08 0.96
N ALA A 324 19.27 -15.05 1.66
CA ALA A 324 19.86 -16.22 2.30
C ALA A 324 18.90 -16.86 3.31
N GLU A 325 18.20 -16.04 4.11
CA GLU A 325 17.26 -16.50 5.13
C GLU A 325 15.84 -16.76 4.60
N SER A 326 15.51 -16.27 3.41
CA SER A 326 14.16 -16.38 2.83
C SER A 326 13.79 -17.79 2.37
N LYS A 327 12.51 -18.13 2.57
CA LYS A 327 11.87 -19.31 1.96
C LYS A 327 11.65 -19.10 0.45
N GLN A 328 11.46 -20.19 -0.30
CA GLN A 328 11.38 -20.17 -1.77
C GLN A 328 10.35 -19.18 -2.33
N HIS A 329 9.16 -19.07 -1.73
CA HIS A 329 8.13 -18.14 -2.20
C HIS A 329 8.57 -16.67 -2.10
N PHE A 330 9.32 -16.31 -1.06
CA PHE A 330 9.82 -14.95 -0.88
C PHE A 330 11.07 -14.69 -1.74
N ARG A 331 11.93 -15.69 -1.94
CA ARG A 331 13.01 -15.63 -2.94
C ARG A 331 12.45 -15.36 -4.34
N HIS A 332 11.39 -16.05 -4.74
CA HIS A 332 10.71 -15.80 -6.02
C HIS A 332 10.19 -14.37 -6.14
N PHE A 333 9.62 -13.83 -5.05
CA PHE A 333 9.18 -12.44 -4.99
C PHE A 333 10.37 -11.46 -5.14
N LEU A 334 11.43 -11.61 -4.35
CA LEU A 334 12.64 -10.78 -4.46
C LEU A 334 13.25 -10.84 -5.85
N ARG A 335 13.33 -12.03 -6.47
CA ARG A 335 13.87 -12.16 -7.82
C ARG A 335 13.01 -11.47 -8.88
N THR A 336 11.68 -11.54 -8.72
CA THR A 336 10.74 -10.82 -9.61
C THR A 336 10.89 -9.31 -9.48
N GLN A 337 11.22 -8.83 -8.29
CA GLN A 337 11.30 -7.42 -7.97
C GLN A 337 12.68 -6.83 -8.26
N MET A 338 13.77 -7.55 -7.99
CA MET A 338 15.14 -7.03 -7.97
C MET A 338 16.11 -7.79 -8.90
N GLY A 339 15.63 -8.78 -9.65
CA GLY A 339 16.47 -9.58 -10.53
C GLY A 339 17.26 -10.66 -9.80
N ASP A 340 18.36 -11.12 -10.38
CA ASP A 340 19.12 -12.24 -9.84
C ASP A 340 20.16 -11.77 -8.79
N PRO A 341 20.20 -12.35 -7.58
CA PRO A 341 21.09 -11.88 -6.52
C PRO A 341 22.60 -11.96 -6.85
N GLU A 342 23.01 -12.86 -7.75
CA GLU A 342 24.40 -13.02 -8.15
C GLU A 342 24.71 -12.21 -9.42
N ALA A 343 23.86 -12.29 -10.45
CA ALA A 343 24.09 -11.53 -11.67
C ALA A 343 23.88 -10.02 -11.46
N ASP A 344 22.94 -9.63 -10.58
CA ASP A 344 22.64 -8.25 -10.21
C ASP A 344 23.24 -7.87 -8.84
N ARG A 345 24.32 -8.54 -8.41
CA ARG A 345 24.93 -8.36 -7.08
C ARG A 345 25.25 -6.90 -6.72
N ALA A 346 25.73 -6.12 -7.68
CA ALA A 346 26.03 -4.70 -7.46
C ALA A 346 24.77 -3.87 -7.17
N LEU A 347 23.67 -4.14 -7.89
CA LEU A 347 22.37 -3.51 -7.64
C LEU A 347 21.87 -3.88 -6.24
N TRP A 348 21.92 -5.17 -5.88
CA TRP A 348 21.44 -5.64 -4.57
C TRP A 348 22.23 -5.02 -3.41
N ARG A 349 23.55 -4.86 -3.56
CA ARG A 349 24.39 -4.14 -2.61
C ARG A 349 24.02 -2.66 -2.53
N ASP A 350 23.86 -2.00 -3.67
CA ASP A 350 23.45 -0.59 -3.72
C ASP A 350 22.06 -0.36 -3.09
N ARG A 351 21.17 -1.36 -3.13
CA ARG A 351 19.83 -1.27 -2.51
C ARG A 351 19.79 -1.82 -1.09
N SER A 352 20.94 -2.06 -0.46
CA SER A 352 21.03 -2.51 0.93
C SER A 352 21.48 -1.36 1.82
N ALA A 353 20.58 -0.84 2.66
CA ALA A 353 20.85 0.32 3.50
C ALA A 353 22.04 0.13 4.45
N VAL A 354 22.31 -1.12 4.88
CA VAL A 354 23.43 -1.43 5.80
C VAL A 354 24.79 -1.00 5.23
N GLU A 355 24.95 -0.99 3.90
CA GLU A 355 26.17 -0.57 3.20
C GLU A 355 26.46 0.93 3.33
N PHE A 356 25.46 1.72 3.72
CA PHE A 356 25.51 3.19 3.79
C PHE A 356 25.16 3.71 5.20
N ALA A 357 25.21 2.85 6.23
CA ALA A 357 24.86 3.22 7.61
C ALA A 357 25.74 4.35 8.19
N ASP A 358 26.94 4.56 7.66
CA ASP A 358 27.84 5.66 8.01
C ASP A 358 27.29 7.04 7.64
N GLN A 359 26.40 7.09 6.65
CA GLN A 359 25.80 8.33 6.15
C GLN A 359 24.64 8.84 7.01
N VAL A 360 24.12 8.03 7.95
CA VAL A 360 22.96 8.43 8.77
C VAL A 360 23.29 9.65 9.62
N THR A 361 22.47 10.70 9.47
CA THR A 361 22.50 11.92 10.31
C THR A 361 21.24 12.09 11.16
N ALA A 362 20.15 11.44 10.78
CA ALA A 362 18.88 11.48 11.51
C ALA A 362 18.94 10.68 12.83
N LYS A 363 18.11 11.06 13.79
CA LYS A 363 17.83 10.18 14.94
C LYS A 363 16.97 9.01 14.47
N LEU A 364 17.28 7.80 14.92
CA LEU A 364 16.56 6.59 14.50
C LEU A 364 15.75 5.97 15.65
N LEU A 365 14.52 5.55 15.37
CA LEU A 365 13.77 4.61 16.20
C LEU A 365 13.51 3.34 15.39
N ILE A 366 14.27 2.28 15.67
CA ILE A 366 14.21 1.01 14.95
C ILE A 366 13.33 0.04 15.74
N LEU A 367 12.29 -0.50 15.11
CA LEU A 367 11.30 -1.36 15.75
C LEU A 367 11.19 -2.72 15.05
N HIS A 368 11.18 -3.83 15.79
CA HIS A 368 11.05 -5.17 15.19
C HIS A 368 10.40 -6.19 16.13
N GLY A 369 9.49 -7.04 15.63
CA GLY A 369 9.01 -8.22 16.36
C GLY A 369 9.90 -9.44 16.12
N THR A 370 10.31 -10.18 17.15
CA THR A 370 11.30 -11.26 16.97
C THR A 370 10.73 -12.51 16.30
N ASN A 371 9.40 -12.67 16.26
CA ASN A 371 8.72 -13.77 15.57
C ASN A 371 8.29 -13.42 14.13
N ASP A 372 8.93 -12.45 13.48
CA ASP A 372 8.57 -12.02 12.12
C ASP A 372 8.84 -13.11 11.07
N PRO A 373 7.79 -13.68 10.43
CA PRO A 373 7.97 -14.76 9.45
C PRO A 373 8.25 -14.25 8.04
N ARG A 374 8.20 -12.92 7.82
CA ARG A 374 8.32 -12.27 6.51
C ARG A 374 9.66 -11.57 6.35
N CYS A 375 10.06 -10.74 7.32
CA CYS A 375 11.34 -10.04 7.36
C CYS A 375 12.01 -10.42 8.69
N PRO A 376 13.01 -11.31 8.69
CA PRO A 376 13.60 -11.76 9.95
C PRO A 376 14.23 -10.60 10.74
N VAL A 377 14.16 -10.68 12.08
CA VAL A 377 14.73 -9.67 12.98
C VAL A 377 16.25 -9.47 12.79
N SER A 378 16.94 -10.45 12.18
CA SER A 378 18.33 -10.33 11.76
C SER A 378 18.57 -9.08 10.90
N GLN A 379 17.61 -8.64 10.10
CA GLN A 379 17.71 -7.42 9.29
C GLN A 379 17.91 -6.17 10.16
N SER A 380 17.12 -6.00 11.23
CA SER A 380 17.33 -4.87 12.14
C SER A 380 18.60 -5.02 12.96
N ARG A 381 18.91 -6.24 13.45
CA ARG A 381 20.14 -6.50 14.20
C ARG A 381 21.40 -6.17 13.40
N LEU A 382 21.47 -6.60 12.13
CA LEU A 382 22.60 -6.30 11.23
C LEU A 382 22.85 -4.79 11.11
N PHE A 383 21.79 -4.00 10.95
CA PHE A 383 21.92 -2.55 10.83
C PHE A 383 22.32 -1.90 12.16
N VAL A 384 21.74 -2.34 13.28
CA VAL A 384 22.08 -1.85 14.62
C VAL A 384 23.53 -2.17 14.98
N ASP A 385 24.01 -3.37 14.70
CA ASP A 385 25.39 -3.76 14.93
C ASP A 385 26.34 -2.91 14.06
N ARG A 386 25.96 -2.64 12.81
CA ARG A 386 26.70 -1.72 11.95
C ARG A 386 26.78 -0.30 12.51
N LEU A 387 25.68 0.24 13.07
CA LEU A 387 25.69 1.55 13.73
C LEU A 387 26.65 1.56 14.94
N ARG A 388 26.65 0.49 15.74
CA ARG A 388 27.54 0.34 16.91
C ARG A 388 29.01 0.28 16.49
N GLU A 389 29.35 -0.45 15.43
CA GLU A 389 30.69 -0.49 14.86
C GLU A 389 31.19 0.89 14.39
N LEU A 390 30.28 1.72 13.91
CA LEU A 390 30.54 3.10 13.49
C LEU A 390 30.60 4.09 14.67
N GLY A 391 30.47 3.61 15.91
CA GLY A 391 30.53 4.41 17.12
C GLY A 391 29.25 5.19 17.44
N ARG A 392 28.12 4.89 16.79
CA ARG A 392 26.82 5.47 17.13
C ARG A 392 26.34 4.96 18.48
N ARG A 393 25.74 5.82 19.29
CA ARG A 393 25.33 5.51 20.66
C ARG A 393 23.83 5.28 20.77
N GLU A 394 23.45 4.13 21.30
CA GLU A 394 22.05 3.85 21.63
C GLU A 394 21.55 4.77 22.76
N GLY A 395 20.33 5.27 22.65
CA GLY A 395 19.76 6.29 23.53
C GLY A 395 20.14 7.73 23.15
N GLU A 396 21.16 7.91 22.32
CA GLU A 396 21.50 9.22 21.78
C GLU A 396 21.23 9.30 20.27
N ASP A 397 21.92 8.51 19.45
CA ASP A 397 21.82 8.53 17.98
C ASP A 397 20.69 7.67 17.46
N PHE A 398 20.43 6.55 18.12
CA PHE A 398 19.35 5.64 17.79
C PHE A 398 18.73 5.02 19.03
N THR A 399 17.50 4.56 18.91
CA THR A 399 16.81 3.69 19.87
C THR A 399 16.41 2.42 19.13
N TYR A 400 16.72 1.26 19.70
CA TYR A 400 16.33 -0.02 19.14
C TYR A 400 15.38 -0.77 20.08
N VAL A 401 14.25 -1.23 19.55
CA VAL A 401 13.25 -1.97 20.33
C VAL A 401 12.88 -3.26 19.61
N GLU A 402 13.06 -4.38 20.31
CA GLU A 402 12.57 -5.69 19.92
C GLU A 402 11.38 -6.11 20.80
N TRP A 403 10.38 -6.76 20.19
CA TRP A 403 9.24 -7.33 20.91
C TRP A 403 9.14 -8.84 20.68
N ASP A 404 9.27 -9.60 21.76
CA ASP A 404 9.23 -11.07 21.71
C ASP A 404 7.83 -11.67 21.54
N ASP A 405 6.79 -10.87 21.77
CA ASP A 405 5.39 -11.24 21.60
C ASP A 405 4.82 -10.84 20.21
N GLU A 406 5.67 -10.29 19.32
CA GLU A 406 5.24 -9.76 18.03
C GLU A 406 5.96 -10.40 16.83
N GLY A 407 5.31 -10.36 15.66
CA GLY A 407 5.89 -10.78 14.38
C GLY A 407 6.00 -9.62 13.40
N HIS A 408 5.51 -9.79 12.17
CA HIS A 408 5.47 -8.72 11.14
C HIS A 408 4.37 -7.69 11.42
N GLY A 409 4.51 -6.98 12.53
CA GLY A 409 3.43 -6.23 13.16
C GLY A 409 2.63 -7.07 14.16
N SER A 410 1.66 -6.44 14.81
CA SER A 410 0.77 -7.10 15.76
C SER A 410 -0.67 -6.66 15.54
N VAL A 411 -1.61 -7.61 15.65
CA VAL A 411 -3.04 -7.33 15.66
C VAL A 411 -3.58 -7.08 17.07
N ASP A 412 -2.83 -7.49 18.10
CA ASP A 412 -3.18 -7.31 19.50
C ASP A 412 -3.30 -5.82 19.85
N ILE A 413 -4.35 -5.48 20.60
CA ILE A 413 -4.67 -4.08 20.90
C ILE A 413 -3.63 -3.49 21.86
N GLN A 414 -3.13 -4.25 22.83
CA GLN A 414 -2.14 -3.74 23.79
C GLN A 414 -0.80 -3.52 23.08
N ALA A 415 -0.37 -4.44 22.22
CA ALA A 415 0.81 -4.27 21.37
C ALA A 415 0.70 -3.02 20.48
N LYS A 416 -0.46 -2.78 19.85
CA LYS A 416 -0.71 -1.56 19.07
C LYS A 416 -0.60 -0.30 19.94
N ILE A 417 -1.24 -0.28 21.12
CA ILE A 417 -1.17 0.86 22.04
C ILE A 417 0.27 1.13 22.45
N ARG A 418 1.03 0.10 22.88
CA ARG A 418 2.45 0.24 23.25
C ARG A 418 3.26 0.88 22.12
N ARG A 419 3.11 0.37 20.89
CA ARG A 419 3.82 0.89 19.72
C ARG A 419 3.43 2.33 19.41
N PHE A 420 2.13 2.63 19.39
CA PHE A 420 1.62 3.98 19.12
C PHE A 420 2.17 4.97 20.14
N SER A 421 2.06 4.67 21.45
CA SER A 421 2.56 5.53 22.51
C SER A 421 4.07 5.75 22.37
N LEU A 422 4.86 4.68 22.21
CA LEU A 422 6.31 4.78 22.04
C LEU A 422 6.70 5.70 20.87
N VAL A 423 6.12 5.48 19.70
CA VAL A 423 6.49 6.25 18.51
C VAL A 423 6.02 7.70 18.61
N LEU A 424 4.80 7.95 19.08
CA LEU A 424 4.26 9.31 19.21
C LEU A 424 5.06 10.12 20.24
N ASP A 425 5.41 9.53 21.38
CA ASP A 425 6.16 10.21 22.43
C ASP A 425 7.61 10.47 21.96
N TRP A 426 8.25 9.48 21.35
CA TRP A 426 9.60 9.65 20.78
C TRP A 426 9.66 10.71 19.67
N LEU A 427 8.66 10.76 18.79
CA LEU A 427 8.56 11.79 17.76
C LEU A 427 8.29 13.17 18.36
N GLN A 428 7.50 13.25 19.43
CA GLN A 428 7.29 14.52 20.14
C GLN A 428 8.61 15.04 20.70
N ASP A 429 9.40 14.20 21.34
CA ASP A 429 10.70 14.62 21.90
C ASP A 429 11.73 14.98 20.82
N THR A 430 11.68 14.30 19.67
CA THR A 430 12.70 14.43 18.62
C THR A 430 12.38 15.53 17.59
N LEU A 431 11.09 15.68 17.25
CA LEU A 431 10.61 16.57 16.20
C LEU A 431 9.65 17.64 16.70
N ALA A 432 9.06 17.53 17.90
CA ALA A 432 8.17 18.55 18.43
C ALA A 432 8.88 19.58 19.35
N ALA A 433 10.01 19.20 19.94
CA ALA A 433 10.85 20.04 20.80
C ALA A 433 11.47 21.27 20.11
#